data_AF-A0A1R3GPG7-F1
#
_entry.id   AF-A0A1R3GPG7-F1
#
_cell.length_a   1.000
_cell.length_b   1.000
_cell.length_c   1.000
_cell.angle_alpha   90.00
_cell.angle_beta   90.00
_cell.angle_gamma   90.00
#
_symmetry.space_group_name_H-M   'P 1'
#
loop_
_entity.id
_entity.type
_entity.pdbx_description
1 polymer ?
#
loop_
_entity_poly.entity_id
_entity_poly.type
_entity_poly.pdbx_seq_one_letter_code
_entity_poly.pdbx_strand_id
1 'polypeptide(L)'
;MNHLSETVPDLGYSTFTLNQTVFKVFGLGHCYDGFRGDECRLCFETSKEKLKTCIPATSGRVYLDRCFIHYDNYNFYNESIDPKYDVATCGSPLDALPNDIYMLQDFESRLDQAITNLIDITTERKGNGTVETKGGVLTIHAGAQCWNTISDESCKVCLTRAGEKIKKCAPAAEGRAAFTGCAMRYSTNIFYQREPYRNDQGGLDDIPATKNKTNLSFKYEILEEATNSFDESRKLGQGGAGSVFKGVLPNGQTVAVKRLFFNTRQWVDQFFHEVNSISGVQHKNLLRLLGCSIEGPESLLVYEYVPNKSLDQILFVKKTSIILTWSQRYKIICGTSRGLAYLHGGSGVKIIHIDIKSSNILLNENLTPKIADFGLARCVAQDKTHVSTAIAGTLGYMAPEYLVRGRLTEKADVYAFGVLVLEIATGRKNTVFSQGSSSILYSVWKHYKDNKITEAIDASLNGKFNKKEASNVLLVGLLCTQASVALRPSMEEVVKMITDANYGIPSPKQSPFLNASVLSPEKTVSISFMGSLDLEMGQESSSDKSGNKASPDESSPV
;
A
#
# COMPACT_ATOMS: atom_id res chain seq x y z
N MET A 1 -5.36 10.56 32.67
CA MET A 1 -4.57 9.94 31.58
C MET A 1 -4.07 8.55 31.93
N ASN A 2 -3.14 8.37 32.88
CA ASN A 2 -2.63 7.03 33.25
C ASN A 2 -3.74 6.00 33.50
N HIS A 3 -4.77 6.39 34.27
CA HIS A 3 -5.93 5.53 34.50
C HIS A 3 -6.61 5.05 33.21
N LEU A 4 -6.94 5.96 32.28
CA LEU A 4 -7.57 5.60 31.01
C LEU A 4 -6.64 4.75 30.12
N SER A 5 -5.33 5.03 30.13
CA SER A 5 -4.34 4.23 29.39
C SER A 5 -4.22 2.79 29.92
N GLU A 6 -4.51 2.57 31.20
CA GLU A 6 -4.49 1.24 31.82
C GLU A 6 -5.81 0.49 31.62
N THR A 7 -6.95 1.18 31.70
CA THR A 7 -8.27 0.53 31.70
C THR A 7 -8.89 0.36 30.30
N VAL A 8 -8.71 1.34 29.42
CA VAL A 8 -9.38 1.35 28.11
C VAL A 8 -8.91 0.23 27.18
N PRO A 9 -7.62 -0.13 27.08
CA PRO A 9 -7.18 -1.21 26.18
C PRO A 9 -7.83 -2.57 26.45
N ASP A 10 -8.19 -2.84 27.71
CA ASP A 10 -8.77 -4.11 28.14
C ASP A 10 -10.30 -4.07 28.09
N LEU A 11 -10.91 -2.94 28.46
CA LEU A 11 -12.37 -2.77 28.54
C LEU A 11 -13.00 -2.24 27.23
N GLY A 12 -12.19 -1.76 26.29
CA GLY A 12 -12.61 -1.04 25.08
C GLY A 12 -13.07 0.40 25.34
N TYR A 13 -13.47 0.72 26.57
CA TYR A 13 -13.87 2.06 26.99
C TYR A 13 -13.76 2.24 28.49
N SER A 14 -13.50 3.47 28.95
CA SER A 14 -13.52 3.83 30.36
C SER A 14 -13.78 5.32 30.55
N THR A 15 -14.36 5.68 31.71
CA THR A 15 -14.46 7.05 32.20
C THR A 15 -13.60 7.23 33.44
N PHE A 16 -13.19 8.47 33.68
CA PHE A 16 -12.40 8.84 34.84
C PHE A 16 -12.84 10.19 35.37
N THR A 17 -13.07 10.28 36.68
CA THR A 17 -13.40 11.55 37.33
C THR A 17 -12.41 11.81 38.45
N LEU A 18 -11.68 12.92 38.34
CA LEU A 18 -10.84 13.46 39.41
C LEU A 18 -11.53 14.68 40.00
N ASN A 19 -11.84 14.61 41.29
CA ASN A 19 -12.49 15.67 42.03
C ASN A 19 -11.56 16.16 43.13
N GLN A 20 -10.75 17.18 42.83
CA GLN A 20 -9.95 17.89 43.84
C GLN A 20 -10.66 19.18 44.26
N THR A 21 -10.30 19.69 45.43
CA THR A 21 -10.88 20.94 45.98
C THR A 21 -10.71 22.15 45.07
N VAL A 22 -9.69 22.17 44.21
CA VAL A 22 -9.32 23.30 43.36
C VAL A 22 -9.67 23.10 41.88
N PHE A 23 -9.87 21.86 41.43
CA PHE A 23 -10.22 21.56 40.04
C PHE A 23 -10.89 20.19 39.91
N LYS A 24 -11.77 20.08 38.91
CA LYS A 24 -12.41 18.83 38.50
C LYS A 24 -11.93 18.48 37.11
N VAL A 25 -11.68 17.19 36.86
CA VAL A 25 -11.37 16.67 35.53
C VAL A 25 -12.23 15.44 35.27
N PHE A 26 -12.95 15.48 34.16
CA PHE A 26 -13.69 14.35 33.61
C PHE A 26 -12.91 13.86 32.40
N GLY A 27 -12.78 12.56 32.25
CA GLY A 27 -12.00 11.92 31.20
C GLY A 27 -12.79 10.77 30.59
N LEU A 28 -12.80 10.70 29.27
CA LEU A 28 -13.43 9.65 28.49
C LEU A 28 -12.39 9.08 27.53
N GLY A 29 -12.30 7.76 27.46
CA GLY A 29 -11.46 7.07 26.49
C GLY A 29 -12.20 5.92 25.82
N HIS A 30 -12.00 5.77 24.51
CA HIS A 30 -12.53 4.67 23.70
C HIS A 30 -11.43 4.08 22.82
N CYS A 31 -11.37 2.75 22.74
CA CYS A 31 -10.81 2.08 21.57
C CYS A 31 -11.88 2.01 20.49
N TYR A 32 -11.47 2.18 19.23
CA TYR A 32 -12.38 1.87 18.14
C TYR A 32 -12.58 0.37 18.01
N ASP A 33 -13.78 -0.04 17.63
CA ASP A 33 -14.11 -1.46 17.60
C ASP A 33 -13.23 -2.23 16.60
N GLY A 34 -12.83 -3.44 16.98
CA GLY A 34 -11.80 -4.22 16.29
C GLY A 34 -10.35 -3.90 16.68
N PHE A 35 -10.09 -2.91 17.53
CA PHE A 35 -8.76 -2.62 18.09
C PHE A 35 -8.79 -2.78 19.62
N ARG A 36 -8.20 -3.86 20.16
CA ARG A 36 -8.09 -4.11 21.62
C ARG A 36 -6.68 -4.54 22.00
N GLY A 37 -6.39 -4.60 23.30
CA GLY A 37 -5.09 -5.05 23.80
C GLY A 37 -3.97 -4.11 23.36
N ASP A 38 -2.87 -4.66 22.84
CA ASP A 38 -1.64 -3.91 22.55
C ASP A 38 -1.82 -2.79 21.52
N GLU A 39 -2.70 -2.99 20.54
CA GLU A 39 -2.97 -1.99 19.50
C GLU A 39 -3.67 -0.75 20.06
N CYS A 40 -4.62 -0.94 20.96
CA CYS A 40 -5.27 0.17 21.65
C CYS A 40 -4.34 0.81 22.68
N ARG A 41 -3.55 0.00 23.39
CA ARG A 41 -2.54 0.49 24.35
C ARG A 41 -1.54 1.43 23.71
N LEU A 42 -1.00 1.08 22.54
CA LEU A 42 -0.08 1.93 21.79
C LEU A 42 -0.73 3.26 21.39
N CYS A 43 -2.01 3.22 21.01
CA CYS A 43 -2.77 4.42 20.67
C CYS A 43 -2.96 5.35 21.88
N PHE A 44 -3.22 4.79 23.07
CA PHE A 44 -3.35 5.57 24.30
C PHE A 44 -2.01 6.14 24.78
N GLU A 45 -0.90 5.43 24.62
CA GLU A 45 0.44 6.00 24.87
C GLU A 45 0.74 7.17 23.93
N THR A 46 0.42 7.03 22.64
CA THR A 46 0.56 8.13 21.67
C THR A 46 -0.32 9.33 22.02
N SER A 47 -1.56 9.06 22.43
CA SER A 47 -2.51 10.10 22.82
C SER A 47 -2.05 10.84 24.08
N LYS A 48 -1.45 10.12 25.03
CA LYS A 48 -0.87 10.69 26.25
C LYS A 48 0.25 11.67 25.94
N GLU A 49 1.19 11.33 25.04
CA GLU A 49 2.24 12.25 24.63
C GLU A 49 1.68 13.51 23.96
N LYS A 50 0.66 13.35 23.10
CA LYS A 50 -0.04 14.51 22.48
C LYS A 50 -0.76 15.37 23.50
N LEU A 51 -1.36 14.79 24.54
CA LEU A 51 -2.12 15.56 25.54
C LEU A 51 -1.22 16.25 26.56
N LYS A 52 0.04 15.81 26.74
CA LYS A 52 1.02 16.55 27.55
C LYS A 52 1.25 17.96 27.01
N THR A 53 1.20 18.15 25.69
CA THR A 53 1.38 19.47 25.07
C THR A 53 0.16 20.38 25.27
N CYS A 54 -0.99 19.82 25.67
CA CYS A 54 -2.19 20.60 25.97
C CYS A 54 -2.14 21.24 27.36
N ILE A 55 -1.24 20.84 28.26
CA ILE A 55 -1.12 21.45 29.60
C ILE A 55 -0.61 22.89 29.45
N PRO A 56 -1.24 23.91 30.10
CA PRO A 56 -2.20 23.84 31.22
C PRO A 56 -3.69 23.95 30.82
N ALA A 57 -4.06 23.70 29.57
CA ALA A 57 -5.45 23.77 29.14
C ALA A 57 -6.34 22.80 29.91
N THR A 58 -7.53 23.28 30.26
CA THR A 58 -8.52 22.55 31.08
C THR A 58 -9.30 21.50 30.29
N SER A 59 -9.12 21.44 28.97
CA SER A 59 -9.71 20.43 28.11
C SER A 59 -8.80 20.04 26.95
N GLY A 60 -9.02 18.84 26.41
CA GLY A 60 -8.28 18.32 25.27
C GLY A 60 -8.94 17.09 24.67
N ARG A 61 -8.99 17.05 23.33
CA ARG A 61 -9.55 15.93 22.54
C ARG A 61 -8.48 15.43 21.57
N VAL A 62 -8.25 14.12 21.56
CA VAL A 62 -7.38 13.48 20.58
C VAL A 62 -8.14 12.36 19.89
N TYR A 63 -8.21 12.45 18.56
CA TYR A 63 -8.76 11.43 17.69
C TYR A 63 -7.62 10.82 16.89
N LEU A 64 -7.29 9.56 17.16
CA LEU A 64 -6.35 8.76 16.37
C LEU A 64 -7.09 7.65 15.63
N ASP A 65 -6.38 6.91 14.79
CA ASP A 65 -6.97 5.86 13.95
C ASP A 65 -7.58 4.69 14.72
N ARG A 66 -7.18 4.49 15.98
CA ARG A 66 -7.54 3.31 16.79
C ARG A 66 -8.19 3.66 18.13
N CYS A 67 -8.15 4.93 18.54
CA CYS A 67 -8.66 5.36 19.82
C CYS A 67 -9.03 6.84 19.83
N PHE A 68 -9.86 7.17 20.80
CA PHE A 68 -10.28 8.51 21.14
C PHE A 68 -10.07 8.75 22.63
N ILE A 69 -9.63 9.96 22.97
CA ILE A 69 -9.57 10.42 24.35
C ILE A 69 -9.98 11.88 24.45
N HIS A 70 -10.79 12.17 25.46
CA HIS A 70 -11.27 13.51 25.78
C HIS A 70 -11.14 13.73 27.28
N TYR A 71 -10.60 14.86 27.69
CA TYR A 71 -10.74 15.34 29.06
C TYR A 71 -11.28 16.77 29.06
N ASP A 72 -12.05 17.12 30.09
CA ASP A 72 -12.57 18.46 30.30
C ASP A 72 -12.79 18.74 31.80
N ASN A 73 -13.04 20.00 32.17
CA ASN A 73 -13.31 20.42 33.54
C ASN A 73 -14.79 20.39 33.93
N TYR A 74 -15.67 19.97 33.02
CA TYR A 74 -17.09 19.74 33.25
C TYR A 74 -17.51 18.33 32.81
N ASN A 75 -18.65 17.86 33.30
CA ASN A 75 -19.16 16.53 32.95
C ASN A 75 -19.83 16.54 31.57
N PHE A 76 -19.10 16.07 30.55
CA PHE A 76 -19.54 16.03 29.15
C PHE A 76 -20.09 14.66 28.71
N TYR A 77 -20.20 13.66 29.59
CA TYR A 77 -20.48 12.27 29.19
C TYR A 77 -21.79 12.08 28.42
N ASN A 78 -22.78 12.95 28.63
CA ASN A 78 -24.08 12.90 27.95
C ASN A 78 -24.18 13.79 26.70
N GLU A 79 -23.09 14.45 26.29
CA GLU A 79 -23.09 15.33 25.12
C GLU A 79 -22.86 14.54 23.84
N SER A 80 -23.69 14.78 22.83
CA SER A 80 -23.61 14.08 21.54
C SER A 80 -23.03 14.92 20.41
N ILE A 81 -23.14 16.24 20.51
CA ILE A 81 -22.67 17.20 19.50
C ILE A 81 -22.07 18.43 20.17
N ASP A 82 -21.10 19.03 19.51
CA ASP A 82 -20.46 20.28 19.88
C ASP A 82 -20.22 21.11 18.61
N PRO A 83 -20.98 22.20 18.38
CA PRO A 83 -20.88 22.96 17.15
C PRO A 83 -19.50 23.62 16.94
N LYS A 84 -18.70 23.77 18.01
CA LYS A 84 -17.39 24.42 17.96
C LYS A 84 -16.27 23.44 17.60
N TYR A 85 -16.32 22.22 18.10
CA TYR A 85 -15.22 21.26 17.96
C TYR A 85 -15.56 20.02 17.12
N ASP A 86 -16.81 19.79 16.77
CA ASP A 86 -17.19 18.71 15.84
C ASP A 86 -16.73 19.04 14.42
N VAL A 87 -15.84 18.22 13.87
CA VAL A 87 -15.21 18.49 12.57
C VAL A 87 -15.30 17.29 11.66
N ALA A 88 -15.43 17.57 10.36
CA ALA A 88 -15.16 16.60 9.31
C ALA A 88 -13.87 16.97 8.59
N THR A 89 -12.96 16.02 8.44
CA THR A 89 -11.69 16.15 7.72
C THR A 89 -11.75 15.28 6.48
N CYS A 90 -11.62 15.92 5.32
CA CYS A 90 -11.62 15.25 4.03
C CYS A 90 -10.17 14.90 3.62
N GLY A 91 -10.01 13.76 2.95
CA GLY A 91 -8.74 13.37 2.33
C GLY A 91 -8.41 14.20 1.10
N SER A 92 -7.28 13.89 0.46
CA SER A 92 -6.95 14.48 -0.84
C SER A 92 -7.97 14.06 -1.92
N PRO A 93 -8.26 14.93 -2.89
CA PRO A 93 -9.06 14.56 -4.05
C PRO A 93 -8.48 13.33 -4.75
N LEU A 94 -9.35 12.52 -5.35
CA LEU A 94 -8.95 11.35 -6.12
C LEU A 94 -8.31 11.77 -7.45
N ASP A 95 -6.99 11.60 -7.61
CA ASP A 95 -6.31 11.71 -8.91
C ASP A 95 -6.81 10.67 -9.95
N ALA A 96 -7.54 9.65 -9.48
CA ALA A 96 -8.01 8.51 -10.28
C ALA A 96 -9.45 8.66 -10.81
N LEU A 97 -10.20 9.67 -10.38
CA LEU A 97 -11.48 9.97 -11.01
C LEU A 97 -11.20 10.84 -12.25
N PRO A 98 -11.55 10.38 -13.46
CA PRO A 98 -11.57 11.28 -14.62
C PRO A 98 -12.41 12.51 -14.28
N ASN A 99 -12.14 13.66 -14.90
CA ASN A 99 -13.03 14.84 -14.86
C ASN A 99 -14.37 14.58 -15.60
N ASP A 100 -14.95 13.41 -15.38
CA ASP A 100 -16.21 12.94 -15.92
C ASP A 100 -17.30 13.19 -14.88
N ILE A 101 -18.23 14.07 -15.23
CA ILE A 101 -19.32 14.53 -14.38
C ILE A 101 -20.21 13.36 -13.93
N TYR A 102 -20.41 12.34 -14.77
CA TYR A 102 -21.25 11.20 -14.44
C TYR A 102 -20.62 10.31 -13.37
N MET A 103 -19.29 10.17 -13.39
CA MET A 103 -18.54 9.37 -12.41
C MET A 103 -18.49 10.04 -11.04
N LEU A 104 -18.41 11.37 -11.01
CA LEU A 104 -18.47 12.16 -9.78
C LEU A 104 -19.85 12.07 -9.13
N GLN A 105 -20.93 12.22 -9.92
CA GLN A 105 -22.30 12.08 -9.46
C GLN A 105 -22.61 10.66 -8.95
N ASP A 106 -22.11 9.64 -9.64
CA ASP A 106 -22.23 8.24 -9.21
C ASP A 106 -21.53 7.99 -7.87
N PHE A 107 -20.31 8.53 -7.68
CA PHE A 107 -19.60 8.41 -6.41
C PHE A 107 -20.32 9.13 -5.26
N GLU A 108 -20.80 10.36 -5.50
CA GLU A 108 -21.57 11.14 -4.53
C GLU A 108 -22.85 10.42 -4.10
N SER A 109 -23.61 9.90 -5.06
CA SER A 109 -24.84 9.14 -4.82
C SER A 109 -24.57 7.87 -3.99
N ARG A 110 -23.54 7.10 -4.36
CA ARG A 110 -23.15 5.91 -3.58
C ARG A 110 -22.64 6.26 -2.19
N LEU A 111 -21.92 7.37 -2.02
CA LEU A 111 -21.48 7.82 -0.71
C LEU A 111 -22.68 8.19 0.15
N ASP A 112 -23.64 8.92 -0.39
CA ASP A 112 -24.87 9.26 0.31
C ASP A 112 -25.59 8.00 0.81
N GLN A 113 -25.77 7.01 -0.08
CA GLN A 113 -26.36 5.72 0.26
C GLN A 113 -25.54 4.97 1.34
N ALA A 114 -24.21 4.92 1.21
CA ALA A 114 -23.35 4.24 2.16
C ALA A 114 -23.46 4.83 3.56
N ILE A 115 -23.48 6.17 3.67
CA ILE A 115 -23.59 6.88 4.95
C ILE A 115 -24.98 6.73 5.54
N THR A 116 -26.05 6.80 4.72
CA THR A 116 -27.42 6.60 5.19
C THR A 116 -27.61 5.18 5.75
N ASN A 117 -27.20 4.15 5.01
CA ASN A 117 -27.24 2.76 5.48
C ASN A 117 -26.39 2.55 6.75
N LEU A 118 -25.24 3.21 6.84
CA LEU A 118 -24.36 3.12 8.00
C LEU A 118 -25.01 3.68 9.25
N ILE A 119 -25.74 4.80 9.15
CA ILE A 119 -26.46 5.39 10.29
C ILE A 119 -27.49 4.38 10.81
N ASP A 120 -28.30 3.79 9.93
CA ASP A 120 -29.33 2.82 10.32
C ASP A 120 -28.71 1.60 11.01
N ILE A 121 -27.71 0.97 10.38
CA ILE A 121 -27.01 -0.21 10.93
C ILE A 121 -26.36 0.09 12.28
N THR A 122 -25.71 1.25 12.43
CA THR A 122 -25.03 1.63 13.67
C THR A 122 -26.02 1.86 14.80
N THR A 123 -27.19 2.42 14.48
CA THR A 123 -28.25 2.67 15.48
C THR A 123 -28.92 1.35 15.90
N GLU A 124 -29.14 0.42 14.96
CA GLU A 124 -29.70 -0.92 15.26
C GLU A 124 -28.76 -1.81 16.05
N ARG A 125 -27.44 -1.68 15.84
CA ARG A 125 -26.41 -2.51 16.50
C ARG A 125 -25.85 -1.91 17.78
N LYS A 126 -26.59 -1.01 18.44
CA LYS A 126 -26.21 -0.38 19.72
C LYS A 126 -24.88 0.39 19.66
N GLY A 127 -24.67 1.15 18.58
CA GLY A 127 -23.61 2.15 18.52
C GLY A 127 -22.32 1.74 17.79
N ASN A 128 -22.30 0.64 17.02
CA ASN A 128 -21.22 0.38 16.07
C ASN A 128 -21.75 -0.24 14.75
N GLY A 129 -21.20 0.18 13.61
CA GLY A 129 -21.57 -0.34 12.30
C GLY A 129 -20.51 -0.16 11.24
N THR A 130 -20.55 -1.03 10.23
CA THR A 130 -19.72 -0.94 9.02
C THR A 130 -20.54 -1.28 7.79
N VAL A 131 -20.33 -0.56 6.69
CA VAL A 131 -21.02 -0.73 5.41
C VAL A 131 -19.99 -0.81 4.27
N GLU A 132 -20.27 -1.71 3.31
CA GLU A 132 -19.54 -1.82 2.05
C GLU A 132 -20.53 -1.57 0.90
N THR A 133 -20.31 -0.51 0.13
CA THR A 133 -21.11 -0.20 -1.07
C THR A 133 -20.25 -0.45 -2.30
N LYS A 134 -20.56 -1.53 -3.03
CA LYS A 134 -19.89 -1.94 -4.27
C LYS A 134 -20.56 -1.29 -5.49
N GLY A 135 -19.78 -0.99 -6.52
CA GLY A 135 -20.26 -0.41 -7.78
C GLY A 135 -19.30 0.66 -8.32
N GLY A 136 -19.41 0.98 -9.61
CA GLY A 136 -18.59 2.00 -10.28
C GLY A 136 -17.08 1.70 -10.26
N VAL A 137 -16.23 2.74 -10.35
CA VAL A 137 -14.76 2.59 -10.37
C VAL A 137 -14.16 2.34 -8.99
N LEU A 138 -14.81 2.78 -7.91
CA LEU A 138 -14.28 2.68 -6.54
C LEU A 138 -15.36 2.18 -5.57
N THR A 139 -15.00 1.17 -4.77
CA THR A 139 -15.83 0.67 -3.66
C THR A 139 -15.73 1.64 -2.48
N ILE A 140 -16.85 1.88 -1.79
CA ILE A 140 -16.89 2.73 -0.59
C ILE A 140 -17.03 1.84 0.64
N HIS A 141 -16.05 1.93 1.54
CA HIS A 141 -16.09 1.34 2.87
C HIS A 141 -16.41 2.43 3.87
N ALA A 142 -17.40 2.25 4.72
CA ALA A 142 -17.78 3.21 5.74
C ALA A 142 -17.97 2.52 7.10
N GLY A 143 -17.64 3.21 8.18
CA GLY A 143 -17.72 2.70 9.54
C GLY A 143 -18.00 3.83 10.53
N ALA A 144 -18.78 3.54 11.56
CA ALA A 144 -19.15 4.52 12.58
C ALA A 144 -19.29 3.86 13.95
N GLN A 145 -18.98 4.64 14.98
CA GLN A 145 -19.09 4.22 16.37
C GLN A 145 -19.60 5.39 17.22
N CYS A 146 -20.56 5.11 18.09
CA CYS A 146 -21.03 6.01 19.14
C CYS A 146 -20.28 5.75 20.44
N TRP A 147 -20.13 6.80 21.26
CA TRP A 147 -19.55 6.65 22.57
C TRP A 147 -20.52 5.95 23.51
N ASN A 148 -20.01 5.06 24.35
CA ASN A 148 -20.81 4.24 25.26
C ASN A 148 -21.49 5.07 26.36
N THR A 149 -21.17 6.36 26.49
CA THR A 149 -21.75 7.25 27.49
C THR A 149 -23.06 7.92 27.05
N ILE A 150 -23.38 7.90 25.76
CA ILE A 150 -24.58 8.57 25.22
C ILE A 150 -25.72 7.58 24.96
N SER A 151 -26.97 8.07 24.96
CA SER A 151 -28.15 7.26 24.66
C SER A 151 -28.28 6.93 23.17
N ASP A 152 -29.07 5.90 22.82
CA ASP A 152 -29.33 5.53 21.42
C ASP A 152 -29.92 6.70 20.60
N GLU A 153 -30.79 7.51 21.20
CA GLU A 153 -31.33 8.73 20.57
C GLU A 153 -30.22 9.77 20.30
N SER A 154 -29.35 9.96 21.28
CA SER A 154 -28.21 10.88 21.17
C SER A 154 -27.18 10.39 20.14
N CYS A 155 -27.00 9.07 20.03
CA CYS A 155 -26.16 8.41 19.03
C CYS A 155 -26.70 8.69 17.63
N LYS A 156 -28.01 8.50 17.40
CA LYS A 156 -28.64 8.82 16.12
C LYS A 156 -28.46 10.29 15.73
N VAL A 157 -28.64 11.22 16.67
CA VAL A 157 -28.41 12.66 16.45
C VAL A 157 -26.97 12.92 16.03
N CYS A 158 -25.99 12.36 16.75
CA CYS A 158 -24.57 12.53 16.42
C CYS A 158 -24.23 11.99 15.03
N LEU A 159 -24.62 10.74 14.74
CA LEU A 159 -24.33 10.08 13.47
C LEU A 159 -24.96 10.82 12.29
N THR A 160 -26.17 11.36 12.46
CA THR A 160 -26.84 12.16 11.42
C THR A 160 -26.04 13.42 11.10
N ARG A 161 -25.62 14.18 12.12
CA ARG A 161 -24.82 15.40 11.94
C ARG A 161 -23.42 15.11 11.39
N ALA A 162 -22.79 14.03 11.84
CA ALA A 162 -21.52 13.54 11.32
C ALA A 162 -21.66 13.17 9.83
N GLY A 163 -22.74 12.46 9.47
CA GLY A 163 -23.09 12.11 8.10
C GLY A 163 -23.27 13.33 7.20
N GLU A 164 -24.04 14.34 7.64
CA GLU A 164 -24.23 15.60 6.92
C GLU A 164 -22.92 16.33 6.60
N LYS A 165 -21.96 16.31 7.54
CA LYS A 165 -20.64 16.93 7.31
C LYS A 165 -19.73 16.07 6.44
N ILE A 166 -19.70 14.75 6.65
CA ILE A 166 -18.76 13.85 5.96
C ILE A 166 -19.15 13.62 4.49
N LYS A 167 -20.44 13.67 4.15
CA LYS A 167 -20.93 13.58 2.76
C LYS A 167 -20.36 14.71 1.87
N LYS A 168 -20.09 15.89 2.46
CA LYS A 168 -19.47 17.04 1.77
C LYS A 168 -18.00 16.80 1.40
N CYS A 169 -17.39 15.70 1.86
CA CYS A 169 -16.04 15.35 1.46
C CYS A 169 -15.96 14.72 0.07
N ALA A 170 -17.08 14.31 -0.55
CA ALA A 170 -17.06 13.88 -1.93
C ALA A 170 -16.50 14.98 -2.85
N PRO A 171 -15.67 14.64 -3.85
CA PRO A 171 -15.29 13.29 -4.30
C PRO A 171 -13.98 12.77 -3.68
N ALA A 172 -13.58 13.20 -2.49
CA ALA A 172 -12.37 12.72 -1.84
C ALA A 172 -12.46 11.21 -1.54
N ALA A 173 -11.33 10.49 -1.70
CA ALA A 173 -11.23 9.05 -1.45
C ALA A 173 -11.53 8.64 -0.01
N GLU A 174 -11.41 9.57 0.94
CA GLU A 174 -11.67 9.31 2.34
C GLU A 174 -12.21 10.55 3.04
N GLY A 175 -12.97 10.33 4.09
CA GLY A 175 -13.45 11.36 4.99
C GLY A 175 -13.51 10.82 6.42
N ARG A 176 -13.33 11.69 7.40
CA ARG A 176 -13.53 11.38 8.82
C ARG A 176 -14.34 12.47 9.49
N ALA A 177 -15.35 12.09 10.25
CA ALA A 177 -16.06 12.97 11.16
C ALA A 177 -15.70 12.56 12.59
N ALA A 178 -15.16 13.51 13.34
CA ALA A 178 -14.79 13.38 14.74
C ALA A 178 -15.74 14.27 15.55
N PHE A 179 -16.73 13.66 16.18
CA PHE A 179 -17.80 14.34 16.89
C PHE A 179 -17.79 13.99 18.38
N THR A 180 -18.44 14.85 19.15
CA THR A 180 -18.48 14.77 20.61
C THR A 180 -19.12 13.48 21.12
N GLY A 181 -20.09 12.93 20.40
CA GLY A 181 -20.78 11.68 20.74
C GLY A 181 -20.44 10.47 19.87
N CYS A 182 -19.71 10.64 18.77
CA CYS A 182 -19.49 9.59 17.78
C CYS A 182 -18.31 9.89 16.86
N ALA A 183 -17.81 8.85 16.19
CA ALA A 183 -16.90 8.98 15.07
C ALA A 183 -17.45 8.26 13.84
N MET A 184 -17.18 8.81 12.67
CA MET A 184 -17.55 8.19 11.39
C MET A 184 -16.40 8.34 10.41
N ARG A 185 -16.19 7.32 9.57
CA ARG A 185 -15.17 7.32 8.53
C ARG A 185 -15.73 6.66 7.28
N TYR A 186 -15.36 7.19 6.13
CA TYR A 186 -15.41 6.44 4.88
C TYR A 186 -14.05 6.46 4.19
N SER A 187 -13.81 5.46 3.35
CA SER A 187 -12.58 5.30 2.60
C SER A 187 -12.82 4.36 1.41
N THR A 188 -12.10 4.58 0.31
CA THR A 188 -12.06 3.62 -0.80
C THR A 188 -11.17 2.41 -0.53
N ASN A 189 -10.37 2.45 0.54
CA ASN A 189 -9.64 1.32 1.11
C ASN A 189 -10.35 0.81 2.38
N ILE A 190 -10.39 -0.50 2.58
CA ILE A 190 -10.89 -1.10 3.83
C ILE A 190 -10.01 -0.70 5.03
N PHE A 191 -10.62 -0.40 6.17
CA PHE A 191 -9.93 0.05 7.39
C PHE A 191 -10.44 -0.58 8.69
N TYR A 192 -11.35 -1.54 8.59
CA TYR A 192 -11.91 -2.29 9.71
C TYR A 192 -11.73 -3.80 9.46
N GLN A 193 -11.62 -4.58 10.53
CA GLN A 193 -11.55 -6.04 10.43
C GLN A 193 -12.92 -6.58 9.95
N ARG A 194 -12.91 -7.51 8.99
CA ARG A 194 -14.14 -8.20 8.58
C ARG A 194 -14.51 -9.21 9.68
N GLU A 195 -15.68 -9.06 10.29
CA GLU A 195 -16.31 -10.13 11.08
C GLU A 195 -16.30 -11.44 10.25
N PRO A 196 -15.59 -12.49 10.68
CA PRO A 196 -15.70 -13.79 10.04
C PRO A 196 -17.07 -14.36 10.39
N TYR A 197 -17.78 -14.84 9.37
CA TYR A 197 -18.94 -15.71 9.55
C TYR A 197 -18.59 -16.81 10.55
N ARG A 198 -19.34 -16.90 11.67
CA ARG A 198 -19.17 -17.93 12.69
C ARG A 198 -19.17 -19.31 12.03
N ASN A 199 -18.02 -19.95 11.99
CA ASN A 199 -17.89 -21.38 12.12
C ASN A 199 -16.62 -21.67 12.94
N ASP A 200 -16.79 -22.64 13.82
CA ASP A 200 -15.92 -23.05 14.90
C ASP A 200 -14.45 -23.31 14.52
N GLN A 201 -13.59 -23.04 15.51
CA GLN A 201 -12.23 -23.54 15.75
C GLN A 201 -11.06 -23.01 14.89
N GLY A 202 -10.08 -22.44 15.60
CA GLY A 202 -8.68 -22.36 15.17
C GLY A 202 -8.12 -20.94 15.20
N GLY A 203 -7.41 -20.61 16.31
CA GLY A 203 -6.85 -19.29 16.56
C GLY A 203 -5.75 -18.86 15.59
N LEU A 204 -5.52 -17.55 15.53
CA LEU A 204 -4.34 -16.88 14.97
C LEU A 204 -4.41 -15.40 15.36
N ASP A 205 -3.59 -15.01 16.35
CA ASP A 205 -2.80 -13.76 16.35
C ASP A 205 -1.87 -13.80 17.57
N ASP A 206 -0.99 -14.80 17.59
CA ASP A 206 0.22 -14.80 18.40
C ASP A 206 1.32 -15.44 17.55
N ILE A 207 2.01 -14.62 16.74
CA ILE A 207 3.30 -15.00 16.19
C ILE A 207 4.35 -14.30 17.06
N PRO A 208 5.28 -15.04 17.69
CA PRO A 208 6.25 -14.43 18.59
C PRO A 208 7.13 -13.47 17.80
N ALA A 209 7.12 -12.19 18.19
CA ALA A 209 8.19 -11.27 17.86
C ALA A 209 9.51 -11.95 18.28
N THR A 210 10.34 -12.27 17.30
CA THR A 210 11.66 -12.85 17.55
C THR A 210 12.44 -11.88 18.42
N LYS A 211 12.64 -12.29 19.68
CA LYS A 211 13.43 -11.60 20.69
C LYS A 211 14.87 -11.47 20.20
N ASN A 212 15.18 -10.33 19.61
CA ASN A 212 16.49 -9.69 19.67
C ASN A 212 16.25 -8.17 19.63
N LYS A 213 15.84 -7.59 20.77
CA LYS A 213 15.83 -6.13 20.96
C LYS A 213 17.27 -5.63 20.95
N THR A 214 17.84 -5.42 19.78
CA THR A 214 18.79 -4.31 19.63
C THR A 214 18.01 -3.03 19.88
N ASN A 215 18.57 -2.08 20.65
CA ASN A 215 17.92 -0.78 20.86
C ASN A 215 17.87 -0.06 19.50
N LEU A 216 16.78 -0.25 18.74
CA LEU A 216 16.53 0.35 17.43
C LEU A 216 16.07 1.81 17.55
N SER A 217 16.22 2.44 18.72
CA SER A 217 15.80 3.83 18.95
C SER A 217 17.00 4.77 18.89
N PHE A 218 16.90 5.80 18.05
CA PHE A 218 17.80 6.95 18.00
C PHE A 218 17.05 8.17 18.52
N LYS A 219 17.74 9.02 19.29
CA LYS A 219 17.23 10.35 19.62
C LYS A 219 17.18 11.21 18.36
N TYR A 220 16.14 12.02 18.22
CA TYR A 220 15.96 12.87 17.04
C TYR A 220 17.11 13.85 16.86
N GLU A 221 17.55 14.49 17.95
CA GLU A 221 18.57 15.53 17.96
C GLU A 221 19.91 15.01 17.42
N ILE A 222 20.22 13.74 17.71
CA ILE A 222 21.44 13.07 17.20
C ILE A 222 21.37 12.95 15.67
N LEU A 223 20.20 12.61 15.12
CA LEU A 223 20.02 12.44 13.68
C LEU A 223 19.92 13.77 12.94
N GLU A 224 19.29 14.76 13.57
CA GLU A 224 19.27 16.14 13.08
C GLU A 224 20.69 16.70 12.97
N GLU A 225 21.50 16.61 14.03
CA GLU A 225 22.90 17.04 14.02
C GLU A 225 23.73 16.23 13.00
N ALA A 226 23.59 14.90 12.98
CA ALA A 226 24.32 14.02 12.06
C ALA A 226 24.08 14.38 10.58
N THR A 227 22.88 14.89 10.26
CA THR A 227 22.47 15.30 8.92
C THR A 227 22.67 16.79 8.65
N ASN A 228 23.29 17.54 9.56
CA ASN A 228 23.41 19.00 9.50
C ASN A 228 22.05 19.68 9.35
N SER A 229 21.10 19.32 10.20
CA SER A 229 19.70 19.78 10.14
C SER A 229 19.02 19.48 8.79
N PHE A 230 19.25 18.28 8.26
CA PHE A 230 18.73 17.83 6.97
C PHE A 230 19.12 18.75 5.80
N ASP A 231 20.36 19.21 5.78
CA ASP A 231 20.90 20.08 4.73
C ASP A 231 20.74 19.44 3.34
N GLU A 232 20.25 20.21 2.37
CA GLU A 232 20.02 19.72 0.99
C GLU A 232 21.32 19.26 0.31
N SER A 233 22.50 19.76 0.70
CA SER A 233 23.80 19.27 0.21
C SER A 233 24.10 17.82 0.63
N ARG A 234 23.45 17.32 1.68
CA ARG A 234 23.56 15.94 2.17
C ARG A 234 22.47 15.03 1.64
N LYS A 235 21.56 15.53 0.80
CA LYS A 235 20.45 14.76 0.24
C LYS A 235 20.96 13.72 -0.75
N LEU A 236 20.60 12.47 -0.52
CA LEU A 236 20.93 11.32 -1.35
C LEU A 236 19.86 11.05 -2.40
N GLY A 237 18.60 11.32 -2.07
CA GLY A 237 17.47 11.13 -2.96
C GLY A 237 16.14 11.51 -2.31
N GLN A 238 15.07 11.48 -3.10
CA GLN A 238 13.70 11.75 -2.67
C GLN A 238 12.76 10.83 -3.44
N GLY A 239 11.80 10.23 -2.73
CA GLY A 239 10.77 9.35 -3.29
C GLY A 239 9.39 9.69 -2.71
N GLY A 240 8.37 8.90 -3.05
CA GLY A 240 6.99 9.13 -2.59
C GLY A 240 6.81 9.05 -1.07
N ALA A 241 7.68 8.30 -0.38
CA ALA A 241 7.64 8.10 1.06
C ALA A 241 8.41 9.17 1.86
N GLY A 242 9.29 9.96 1.23
CA GLY A 242 10.17 10.87 1.97
C GLY A 242 11.46 11.26 1.24
N SER A 243 12.33 11.96 1.97
CA SER A 243 13.68 12.33 1.53
C SER A 243 14.74 11.55 2.32
N VAL A 244 15.85 11.21 1.68
CA VAL A 244 16.96 10.47 2.30
C VAL A 244 18.20 11.34 2.34
N PHE A 245 18.83 11.43 3.51
CA PHE A 245 19.99 12.26 3.78
C PHE A 245 21.18 11.42 4.26
N LYS A 246 22.39 11.86 3.93
CA LYS A 246 23.63 11.29 4.48
C LYS A 246 23.90 11.87 5.87
N GLY A 247 23.96 11.00 6.87
CA GLY A 247 24.32 11.35 8.24
C GLY A 247 25.70 10.83 8.64
N VAL A 248 26.37 11.53 9.55
CA VAL A 248 27.54 11.00 10.28
C VAL A 248 27.22 11.03 11.76
N LEU A 249 27.06 9.85 12.37
CA LEU A 249 26.76 9.72 13.80
C LEU A 249 27.95 10.15 14.67
N PRO A 250 27.74 10.47 15.97
CA PRO A 250 28.81 10.90 16.88
C PRO A 250 29.99 9.91 17.00
N ASN A 251 29.73 8.62 16.78
CA ASN A 251 30.75 7.56 16.76
C ASN A 251 31.54 7.48 15.43
N GLY A 252 31.33 8.42 14.50
CA GLY A 252 31.96 8.45 13.17
C GLY A 252 31.28 7.55 12.13
N GLN A 253 30.25 6.79 12.49
CA GLN A 253 29.56 5.90 11.56
C GLN A 253 28.74 6.71 10.55
N THR A 254 28.97 6.49 9.25
CA THR A 254 28.14 7.06 8.19
C THR A 254 26.85 6.26 8.02
N VAL A 255 25.72 6.95 7.95
CA VAL A 255 24.37 6.37 7.85
C VAL A 255 23.54 7.08 6.77
N ALA A 256 22.45 6.43 6.34
CA ALA A 256 21.42 7.06 5.52
C ALA A 256 20.16 7.26 6.38
N VAL A 257 19.70 8.51 6.51
CA VAL A 257 18.54 8.88 7.32
C VAL A 257 17.38 9.20 6.36
N LYS A 258 16.36 8.35 6.34
CA LYS A 258 15.12 8.55 5.59
C LYS A 258 14.14 9.32 6.47
N ARG A 259 13.89 10.57 6.08
CA ARG A 259 12.91 11.50 6.67
C ARG A 259 11.58 11.31 5.95
N LEU A 260 10.57 10.79 6.64
CA LEU A 260 9.24 10.52 6.07
C LEU A 260 8.41 11.80 5.99
N PHE A 261 7.58 11.95 4.95
CA PHE A 261 6.73 13.13 4.80
C PHE A 261 5.57 13.14 5.79
N PHE A 262 5.38 14.26 6.49
CA PHE A 262 4.44 14.41 7.61
C PHE A 262 2.96 14.54 7.22
N ASN A 263 2.63 14.66 5.94
CA ASN A 263 1.32 15.13 5.49
C ASN A 263 0.36 14.05 4.93
N THR A 264 0.73 12.76 4.94
CA THR A 264 -0.16 11.68 4.45
C THR A 264 -0.35 10.60 5.51
N ARG A 265 -1.58 10.10 5.72
CA ARG A 265 -1.86 8.96 6.61
C ARG A 265 -1.03 7.71 6.29
N GLN A 266 -0.57 7.58 5.05
CA GLN A 266 0.33 6.53 4.58
C GLN A 266 1.67 6.47 5.33
N TRP A 267 2.12 7.57 5.96
CA TRP A 267 3.42 7.62 6.64
C TRP A 267 3.52 6.70 7.87
N VAL A 268 2.45 6.60 8.69
CA VAL A 268 2.42 5.74 9.89
C VAL A 268 2.49 4.27 9.47
N ASP A 269 1.68 3.90 8.48
CA ASP A 269 1.65 2.53 7.96
C ASP A 269 2.99 2.18 7.32
N GLN A 270 3.57 3.05 6.49
CA GLN A 270 4.88 2.80 5.88
C GLN A 270 5.98 2.67 6.93
N PHE A 271 5.98 3.52 7.97
CA PHE A 271 6.95 3.47 9.05
C PHE A 271 6.89 2.14 9.81
N PHE A 272 5.71 1.76 10.32
CA PHE A 272 5.58 0.53 11.10
C PHE A 272 5.72 -0.72 10.25
N HIS A 273 5.27 -0.73 8.99
CA HIS A 273 5.54 -1.85 8.08
C HIS A 273 7.04 -2.00 7.83
N GLU A 274 7.74 -0.91 7.55
CA GLU A 274 9.17 -0.96 7.26
C GLU A 274 9.98 -1.42 8.50
N VAL A 275 9.67 -0.88 9.69
CA VAL A 275 10.29 -1.34 10.95
C VAL A 275 9.95 -2.80 11.25
N ASN A 276 8.68 -3.20 11.24
CA ASN A 276 8.28 -4.55 11.63
C ASN A 276 8.71 -5.63 10.63
N SER A 277 8.78 -5.31 9.33
CA SER A 277 9.12 -6.28 8.29
C SER A 277 10.61 -6.58 8.22
N ILE A 278 11.48 -5.60 8.53
CA ILE A 278 12.94 -5.74 8.40
C ILE A 278 13.68 -5.76 9.74
N SER A 279 13.01 -5.46 10.86
CA SER A 279 13.61 -5.60 12.19
C SER A 279 14.05 -7.05 12.41
N GLY A 280 15.35 -7.23 12.62
CA GLY A 280 15.95 -8.56 12.81
C GLY A 280 16.30 -9.31 11.51
N VAL A 281 15.90 -8.81 10.34
CA VAL A 281 16.30 -9.39 9.04
C VAL A 281 17.73 -8.98 8.71
N GLN A 282 18.61 -9.96 8.55
CA GLN A 282 20.00 -9.73 8.20
C GLN A 282 20.44 -10.63 7.04
N HIS A 283 20.71 -10.01 5.90
CA HIS A 283 21.24 -10.71 4.74
C HIS A 283 22.11 -9.76 3.91
N LYS A 284 23.21 -10.28 3.33
CA LYS A 284 24.18 -9.47 2.57
C LYS A 284 23.57 -8.72 1.38
N ASN A 285 22.46 -9.22 0.84
CA ASN A 285 21.75 -8.64 -0.30
C ASN A 285 20.48 -7.85 0.08
N LEU A 286 20.28 -7.57 1.37
CA LEU A 286 19.22 -6.67 1.84
C LEU A 286 19.86 -5.43 2.49
N LEU A 287 19.18 -4.29 2.39
CA LEU A 287 19.59 -3.07 3.08
C LEU A 287 19.23 -3.19 4.56
N ARG A 288 20.22 -3.01 5.44
CA ARG A 288 20.05 -3.17 6.87
C ARG A 288 19.49 -1.90 7.51
N LEU A 289 18.33 -2.04 8.16
CA LEU A 289 17.82 -1.05 9.11
C LEU A 289 18.69 -1.07 10.37
N LEU A 290 19.22 0.09 10.75
CA LEU A 290 20.00 0.30 11.97
C LEU A 290 19.11 0.71 13.14
N GLY A 291 18.01 1.39 12.85
CA GLY A 291 17.03 1.84 13.83
C GLY A 291 16.14 2.94 13.27
N CYS A 292 15.45 3.63 14.16
CA CYS A 292 14.48 4.67 13.86
C CYS A 292 14.43 5.71 14.98
N SER A 293 13.86 6.87 14.69
CA SER A 293 13.51 7.89 15.69
C SER A 293 12.03 8.22 15.55
N ILE A 294 11.32 8.21 16.68
CA ILE A 294 9.91 8.60 16.79
C ILE A 294 9.67 9.70 17.82
N GLU A 295 10.74 10.18 18.48
CA GLU A 295 10.68 11.12 19.61
C GLU A 295 10.64 12.59 19.16
N GLY A 296 10.91 12.85 17.89
CA GLY A 296 11.03 14.20 17.33
C GLY A 296 9.79 14.70 16.58
N PRO A 297 9.86 15.91 16.00
CA PRO A 297 8.81 16.44 15.14
C PRO A 297 8.61 15.58 13.89
N GLU A 298 9.56 14.69 13.56
CA GLU A 298 9.51 13.82 12.40
C GLU A 298 9.93 12.38 12.70
N SER A 299 9.28 11.40 12.05
CA SER A 299 9.75 10.00 12.12
C SER A 299 10.86 9.77 11.11
N LEU A 300 11.94 9.19 11.60
CA LEU A 300 13.15 8.94 10.83
C LEU A 300 13.47 7.46 10.84
N LEU A 301 13.88 6.92 9.70
CA LEU A 301 14.45 5.58 9.58
C LEU A 301 15.94 5.68 9.28
N VAL A 302 16.76 4.89 9.97
CA VAL A 302 18.21 4.93 9.88
C VAL A 302 18.71 3.64 9.25
N TYR A 303 19.39 3.76 8.11
CA TYR A 303 19.95 2.64 7.35
C TYR A 303 21.47 2.70 7.30
N GLU A 304 22.09 1.56 6.98
CA GLU A 304 23.47 1.56 6.53
C GLU A 304 23.62 2.45 5.28
N TYR A 305 24.70 3.21 5.20
CA TYR A 305 24.99 4.03 4.03
C TYR A 305 25.53 3.18 2.88
N VAL A 306 24.98 3.38 1.67
CA VAL A 306 25.36 2.65 0.46
C VAL A 306 25.83 3.64 -0.62
N PRO A 307 27.11 3.62 -1.03
CA PRO A 307 27.70 4.73 -1.77
C PRO A 307 27.39 4.79 -3.28
N ASN A 308 27.20 3.65 -3.96
CA ASN A 308 27.04 3.62 -5.43
C ASN A 308 25.58 3.84 -5.89
N LYS A 309 24.78 4.52 -5.06
CA LYS A 309 23.37 4.87 -5.33
C LYS A 309 22.53 3.67 -5.82
N SER A 310 21.43 3.92 -6.51
CA SER A 310 20.52 2.91 -7.05
C SER A 310 20.90 2.46 -8.45
N LEU A 311 20.53 1.23 -8.80
CA LEU A 311 20.86 0.57 -10.06
C LEU A 311 20.29 1.31 -11.28
N ASP A 312 19.12 1.91 -11.19
CA ASP A 312 18.51 2.70 -12.27
C ASP A 312 19.36 3.94 -12.64
N GLN A 313 20.01 4.56 -11.66
CA GLN A 313 20.91 5.68 -11.87
C GLN A 313 22.20 5.29 -12.59
N ILE A 314 22.61 4.03 -12.47
CA ILE A 314 23.77 3.51 -13.20
C ILE A 314 23.36 3.00 -14.59
N LEU A 315 22.21 2.32 -14.71
CA LEU A 315 21.78 1.73 -15.99
C LEU A 315 21.23 2.76 -16.98
N PHE A 316 20.49 3.78 -16.53
CA PHE A 316 19.69 4.62 -17.45
C PHE A 316 20.11 6.08 -17.49
N VAL A 317 20.83 6.58 -16.49
CA VAL A 317 21.22 7.99 -16.45
C VAL A 317 22.54 8.16 -17.21
N LYS A 318 22.45 8.71 -18.43
CA LYS A 318 23.55 8.98 -19.37
C LYS A 318 24.70 9.85 -18.84
N LYS A 319 24.57 10.44 -17.64
CA LYS A 319 25.64 11.25 -17.00
C LYS A 319 26.74 10.40 -16.37
N THR A 320 26.50 9.11 -16.13
CA THR A 320 27.53 8.22 -15.58
C THR A 320 28.34 7.62 -16.73
N SER A 321 29.66 7.78 -16.71
CA SER A 321 30.60 7.16 -17.67
C SER A 321 30.76 5.65 -17.44
N ILE A 322 29.96 5.06 -16.56
CA ILE A 322 30.09 3.68 -16.07
C ILE A 322 29.11 2.80 -16.83
N ILE A 323 29.61 2.05 -17.81
CA ILE A 323 28.86 0.96 -18.44
C ILE A 323 29.13 -0.31 -17.63
N LEU A 324 28.09 -0.84 -16.96
CA LEU A 324 28.21 -2.11 -16.25
C LEU A 324 28.53 -3.24 -17.23
N THR A 325 29.64 -3.92 -16.99
CA THR A 325 30.03 -5.14 -17.71
C THR A 325 29.01 -6.26 -17.48
N TRP A 326 28.99 -7.25 -18.37
CA TRP A 326 28.12 -8.41 -18.21
C TRP A 326 28.31 -9.13 -16.86
N SER A 327 29.55 -9.35 -16.43
CA SER A 327 29.85 -9.99 -15.15
C SER A 327 29.27 -9.22 -13.95
N GLN A 328 29.33 -7.89 -13.97
CA GLN A 328 28.73 -7.05 -12.94
C GLN A 328 27.20 -7.15 -12.95
N ARG A 329 26.57 -7.09 -14.13
CA ARG A 329 25.11 -7.27 -14.29
C ARG A 329 24.65 -8.63 -13.76
N TYR A 330 25.37 -9.69 -14.12
CA TYR A 330 25.10 -11.04 -13.66
C TYR A 330 25.26 -11.18 -12.13
N LYS A 331 26.30 -10.58 -11.55
CA LYS A 331 26.49 -10.52 -10.08
C LYS A 331 25.31 -9.83 -9.38
N ILE A 332 24.80 -8.74 -9.96
CA ILE A 332 23.64 -8.00 -9.44
C ILE A 332 22.39 -8.88 -9.49
N ILE A 333 22.11 -9.51 -10.63
CA ILE A 333 20.98 -10.45 -10.78
C ILE A 333 21.05 -11.58 -9.74
N CYS A 334 22.22 -12.20 -9.60
CA CYS A 334 22.48 -13.27 -8.62
C CYS A 334 22.32 -12.81 -7.16
N GLY A 335 22.74 -11.59 -6.84
CA GLY A 335 22.63 -11.07 -5.47
C GLY A 335 21.18 -10.75 -5.12
N THR A 336 20.45 -10.10 -6.03
CA THR A 336 19.04 -9.77 -5.84
C THR A 336 18.19 -11.03 -5.73
N SER A 337 18.43 -12.06 -6.55
CA SER A 337 17.68 -13.33 -6.44
C SER A 337 17.86 -14.02 -5.10
N ARG A 338 19.09 -14.03 -4.55
CA ARG A 338 19.38 -14.56 -3.20
C ARG A 338 18.69 -13.76 -2.10
N GLY A 339 18.68 -12.42 -2.21
CA GLY A 339 17.97 -11.56 -1.27
C GLY A 339 16.47 -11.85 -1.23
N LEU A 340 15.84 -11.97 -2.40
CA LEU A 340 14.42 -12.32 -2.51
C LEU A 340 14.10 -13.73 -2.02
N ALA A 341 14.94 -14.73 -2.37
CA ALA A 341 14.76 -16.10 -1.87
C ALA A 341 14.82 -16.15 -0.33
N TYR A 342 15.71 -15.36 0.28
CA TYR A 342 15.78 -15.23 1.73
C TYR A 342 14.49 -14.61 2.31
N LEU A 343 13.92 -13.57 1.69
CA LEU A 343 12.66 -12.97 2.14
C LEU A 343 11.49 -13.96 2.04
N HIS A 344 11.41 -14.75 0.97
CA HIS A 344 10.27 -15.65 0.73
C HIS A 344 10.27 -16.92 1.59
N GLY A 345 11.43 -17.42 2.00
CA GLY A 345 11.51 -18.66 2.79
C GLY A 345 12.68 -18.79 3.77
N GLY A 346 13.71 -17.94 3.67
CA GLY A 346 14.92 -18.05 4.50
C GLY A 346 14.90 -17.26 5.82
N SER A 347 13.94 -16.34 6.01
CA SER A 347 13.89 -15.42 7.16
C SER A 347 13.03 -15.90 8.33
N GLY A 348 12.42 -17.08 8.23
CA GLY A 348 11.51 -17.66 9.24
C GLY A 348 10.05 -17.23 9.07
N VAL A 349 9.79 -16.01 8.61
CA VAL A 349 8.47 -15.50 8.21
C VAL A 349 8.50 -15.17 6.71
N LYS A 350 7.45 -15.46 5.95
CA LYS A 350 7.42 -15.09 4.53
C LYS A 350 7.22 -13.58 4.41
N ILE A 351 8.18 -12.87 3.82
CA ILE A 351 8.10 -11.43 3.56
C ILE A 351 7.94 -11.21 2.05
N ILE A 352 6.85 -10.57 1.64
CA ILE A 352 6.61 -10.17 0.25
C ILE A 352 6.97 -8.68 0.14
N HIS A 353 7.89 -8.33 -0.75
CA HIS A 353 8.43 -6.97 -0.87
C HIS A 353 7.49 -6.00 -1.59
N ILE A 354 6.75 -6.46 -2.61
CA ILE A 354 5.74 -5.72 -3.41
C ILE A 354 6.31 -4.65 -4.34
N ASP A 355 7.45 -4.03 -4.01
CA ASP A 355 8.05 -2.95 -4.82
C ASP A 355 9.46 -3.24 -5.34
N ILE A 356 9.66 -4.42 -5.94
CA ILE A 356 10.93 -4.76 -6.61
C ILE A 356 11.04 -4.02 -7.94
N LYS A 357 12.06 -3.16 -8.05
CA LYS A 357 12.39 -2.36 -9.24
C LYS A 357 13.83 -1.88 -9.19
N SER A 358 14.36 -1.40 -10.31
CA SER A 358 15.76 -0.96 -10.43
C SER A 358 16.12 0.20 -9.49
N SER A 359 15.19 1.10 -9.15
CA SER A 359 15.44 2.19 -8.18
C SER A 359 15.57 1.71 -6.73
N ASN A 360 15.06 0.52 -6.42
CA ASN A 360 15.07 -0.07 -5.08
C ASN A 360 16.22 -1.09 -4.90
N ILE A 361 17.10 -1.23 -5.89
CA ILE A 361 18.33 -2.01 -5.78
C ILE A 361 19.51 -1.05 -5.62
N LEU A 362 20.02 -0.93 -4.39
CA LEU A 362 21.20 -0.12 -4.09
C LEU A 362 22.48 -0.93 -4.29
N LEU A 363 23.57 -0.25 -4.64
CA LEU A 363 24.86 -0.90 -4.88
C LEU A 363 25.92 -0.39 -3.91
N ASN A 364 26.58 -1.31 -3.22
CA ASN A 364 27.73 -0.95 -2.40
C ASN A 364 29.00 -0.75 -3.25
N GLU A 365 30.13 -0.41 -2.61
CA GLU A 365 31.43 -0.17 -3.24
C GLU A 365 31.87 -1.31 -4.17
N ASN A 366 31.54 -2.54 -3.80
CA ASN A 366 31.88 -3.77 -4.54
C ASN A 366 30.81 -4.16 -5.59
N LEU A 367 29.85 -3.27 -5.88
CA LEU A 367 28.68 -3.53 -6.73
C LEU A 367 27.85 -4.75 -6.26
N THR A 368 27.86 -5.03 -4.96
CA THR A 368 26.96 -6.02 -4.38
C THR A 368 25.59 -5.36 -4.20
N PRO A 369 24.50 -5.97 -4.71
CA PRO A 369 23.17 -5.40 -4.61
C PRO A 369 22.60 -5.55 -3.22
N LYS A 370 21.90 -4.52 -2.77
CA LYS A 370 21.07 -4.47 -1.56
C LYS A 370 19.66 -4.05 -1.93
N ILE A 371 18.70 -4.94 -1.70
CA ILE A 371 17.27 -4.63 -1.85
C ILE A 371 16.88 -3.65 -0.74
N ALA A 372 16.26 -2.54 -1.12
CA ALA A 372 15.87 -1.44 -0.25
C ALA A 372 14.38 -1.11 -0.40
N ASP A 373 13.88 -0.26 0.50
CA ASP A 373 12.52 0.28 0.54
C ASP A 373 11.45 -0.78 0.84
N PHE A 374 11.31 -1.10 2.13
CA PHE A 374 10.35 -2.08 2.64
C PHE A 374 9.04 -1.42 3.08
N GLY A 375 8.79 -0.16 2.73
CA GLY A 375 7.58 0.58 3.12
C GLY A 375 6.26 -0.07 2.65
N LEU A 376 6.31 -0.89 1.59
CA LEU A 376 5.17 -1.66 1.11
C LEU A 376 5.21 -3.13 1.52
N ALA A 377 6.27 -3.62 2.16
CA ALA A 377 6.45 -5.03 2.45
C ALA A 377 5.35 -5.59 3.36
N ARG A 378 5.07 -6.89 3.23
CA ARG A 378 4.06 -7.60 4.03
C ARG A 378 4.61 -8.93 4.54
N CYS A 379 4.45 -9.17 5.84
CA CYS A 379 4.69 -10.47 6.47
C CYS A 379 3.45 -11.35 6.30
N VAL A 380 3.65 -12.58 5.86
CA VAL A 380 2.59 -13.57 5.62
C VAL A 380 2.91 -14.84 6.41
N ALA A 381 1.93 -15.34 7.16
CA ALA A 381 2.04 -16.63 7.83
C ALA A 381 2.23 -17.76 6.79
N GLN A 382 3.03 -18.77 7.11
CA GLN A 382 3.46 -19.79 6.13
C GLN A 382 2.29 -20.64 5.58
N ASP A 383 1.19 -20.74 6.32
CA ASP A 383 -0.03 -21.49 6.00
C ASP A 383 -0.99 -20.75 5.06
N LYS A 384 -0.81 -19.43 4.86
CA LYS A 384 -1.68 -18.65 3.96
C LYS A 384 -1.21 -18.74 2.50
N THR A 385 -2.15 -19.10 1.62
CA THR A 385 -1.89 -19.22 0.17
C THR A 385 -1.82 -17.88 -0.56
N HIS A 386 -2.48 -16.83 -0.04
CA HIS A 386 -2.50 -15.48 -0.60
C HIS A 386 -2.98 -14.47 0.45
N VAL A 387 -2.69 -13.19 0.21
CA VAL A 387 -3.21 -12.05 0.98
C VAL A 387 -4.03 -11.17 0.05
N SER A 388 -5.28 -10.86 0.42
CA SER A 388 -6.08 -9.87 -0.28
C SER A 388 -5.77 -8.49 0.30
N THR A 389 -5.19 -7.60 -0.48
CA THR A 389 -4.76 -6.25 -0.06
C THR A 389 -5.08 -5.22 -1.14
N ALA A 390 -5.17 -3.95 -0.75
CA ALA A 390 -5.15 -2.85 -1.70
C ALA A 390 -3.93 -2.99 -2.63
N ILE A 391 -4.13 -2.66 -3.91
CA ILE A 391 -3.09 -2.74 -4.93
C ILE A 391 -2.09 -1.61 -4.68
N ALA A 392 -0.83 -1.95 -4.47
CA ALA A 392 0.26 -1.03 -4.24
C ALA A 392 1.53 -1.53 -4.93
N GLY A 393 2.42 -0.63 -5.33
CA GLY A 393 3.67 -0.96 -6.02
C GLY A 393 3.86 -0.11 -7.27
N THR A 394 4.88 -0.44 -8.05
CA THR A 394 5.24 0.34 -9.25
C THR A 394 4.63 -0.26 -10.51
N LEU A 395 3.84 0.55 -11.21
CA LEU A 395 3.21 0.17 -12.47
C LEU A 395 4.29 -0.23 -13.49
N GLY A 396 4.05 -1.33 -14.21
CA GLY A 396 5.03 -1.99 -15.09
C GLY A 396 5.81 -3.13 -14.43
N TYR A 397 5.94 -3.15 -13.10
CA TYR A 397 6.53 -4.26 -12.34
C TYR A 397 5.48 -5.10 -11.63
N MET A 398 4.27 -4.57 -11.45
CA MET A 398 3.17 -5.29 -10.80
C MET A 398 2.70 -6.48 -11.64
N ALA A 399 2.51 -7.61 -10.97
CA ALA A 399 2.04 -8.84 -11.60
C ALA A 399 0.59 -8.72 -12.07
N PRO A 400 0.21 -9.30 -13.23
CA PRO A 400 -1.12 -9.14 -13.80
C PRO A 400 -2.26 -9.63 -12.91
N GLU A 401 -2.10 -10.76 -12.22
CA GLU A 401 -3.11 -11.28 -11.29
C GLU A 401 -3.32 -10.37 -10.08
N TYR A 402 -2.26 -9.66 -9.65
CA TYR A 402 -2.34 -8.75 -8.53
C TYR A 402 -3.09 -7.49 -8.93
N LEU A 403 -2.84 -6.96 -10.14
CA LEU A 403 -3.58 -5.84 -10.71
C LEU A 403 -5.07 -6.16 -10.93
N VAL A 404 -5.40 -7.37 -11.38
CA VAL A 404 -6.78 -7.74 -11.75
C VAL A 404 -7.59 -8.23 -10.54
N ARG A 405 -6.97 -9.00 -9.63
CA ARG A 405 -7.69 -9.71 -8.56
C ARG A 405 -7.34 -9.23 -7.15
N GLY A 406 -6.35 -8.36 -6.98
CA GLY A 406 -5.87 -7.92 -5.66
C GLY A 406 -5.28 -9.04 -4.80
N ARG A 407 -4.97 -10.20 -5.39
CA ARG A 407 -4.43 -11.38 -4.68
C ARG A 407 -2.92 -11.32 -4.68
N LEU A 408 -2.35 -10.98 -3.54
CA LEU A 408 -0.91 -10.92 -3.33
C LEU A 408 -0.35 -12.28 -2.90
N THR A 409 0.71 -12.71 -3.56
CA THR A 409 1.52 -13.89 -3.21
C THR A 409 3.00 -13.56 -3.43
N GLU A 410 3.92 -14.41 -2.98
CA GLU A 410 5.35 -14.20 -3.28
C GLU A 410 5.65 -14.21 -4.79
N LYS A 411 4.75 -14.77 -5.62
CA LYS A 411 4.86 -14.76 -7.08
C LYS A 411 4.69 -13.37 -7.70
N ALA A 412 4.19 -12.38 -6.95
CA ALA A 412 4.19 -10.98 -7.38
C ALA A 412 5.63 -10.43 -7.43
N ASP A 413 6.44 -10.71 -6.40
CA ASP A 413 7.87 -10.35 -6.39
C ASP A 413 8.65 -11.12 -7.46
N VAL A 414 8.29 -12.39 -7.72
CA VAL A 414 8.91 -13.17 -8.81
C VAL A 414 8.68 -12.48 -10.16
N TYR A 415 7.46 -12.05 -10.44
CA TYR A 415 7.16 -11.32 -11.68
C TYR A 415 7.97 -10.02 -11.78
N ALA A 416 7.97 -9.22 -10.72
CA ALA A 416 8.71 -7.96 -10.65
C ALA A 416 10.23 -8.18 -10.83
N PHE A 417 10.78 -9.25 -10.23
CA PHE A 417 12.16 -9.67 -10.43
C PHE A 417 12.43 -10.03 -11.88
N GLY A 418 11.52 -10.75 -12.55
CA GLY A 418 11.67 -11.06 -13.96
C GLY A 418 11.74 -9.81 -14.84
N VAL A 419 10.88 -8.81 -14.59
CA VAL A 419 10.95 -7.51 -15.27
C VAL A 419 12.31 -6.84 -15.04
N LEU A 420 12.77 -6.78 -13.77
CA LEU A 420 14.07 -6.23 -13.39
C LEU A 420 15.25 -6.94 -14.09
N VAL A 421 15.22 -8.28 -14.19
CA VAL A 421 16.24 -9.05 -14.91
C VAL A 421 16.32 -8.65 -16.37
N LEU A 422 15.17 -8.49 -17.03
CA LEU A 422 15.13 -8.08 -18.44
C LEU A 422 15.61 -6.63 -18.61
N GLU A 423 15.30 -5.72 -17.69
CA GLU A 423 15.87 -4.37 -17.69
C GLU A 423 17.40 -4.39 -17.60
N ILE A 424 17.95 -5.17 -16.66
CA ILE A 424 19.40 -5.30 -16.47
C ILE A 424 20.07 -5.88 -17.73
N ALA A 425 19.52 -6.95 -18.30
CA ALA A 425 20.10 -7.64 -19.44
C ALA A 425 20.04 -6.81 -20.73
N THR A 426 18.93 -6.10 -20.94
CA THR A 426 18.67 -5.32 -22.17
C THR A 426 19.21 -3.89 -22.09
N GLY A 427 19.51 -3.39 -20.89
CA GLY A 427 19.88 -1.98 -20.68
C GLY A 427 18.76 -0.98 -20.98
N ARG A 428 17.52 -1.45 -21.11
CA ARG A 428 16.35 -0.64 -21.40
C ARG A 428 15.50 -0.46 -20.14
N LYS A 429 14.98 0.75 -19.95
CA LYS A 429 14.06 1.04 -18.84
C LYS A 429 12.66 0.55 -19.21
N ASN A 430 12.00 -0.14 -18.29
CA ASN A 430 10.62 -0.54 -18.44
C ASN A 430 9.71 0.69 -18.34
N THR A 431 8.94 0.95 -19.39
CA THR A 431 8.04 2.10 -19.48
C THR A 431 6.61 1.61 -19.66
N VAL A 432 5.71 2.00 -18.76
CA VAL A 432 4.31 1.53 -18.73
C VAL A 432 3.55 1.80 -20.04
N PHE A 433 3.85 2.92 -20.71
CA PHE A 433 3.09 3.39 -21.88
C PHE A 433 3.70 2.98 -23.23
N SER A 434 4.73 2.14 -23.24
CA SER A 434 5.35 1.70 -24.49
C SER A 434 4.51 0.60 -25.15
N GLN A 435 3.69 0.97 -26.15
CA GLN A 435 2.87 0.02 -26.90
C GLN A 435 3.70 -0.75 -27.95
N GLY A 436 3.39 -2.03 -28.14
CA GLY A 436 3.95 -2.88 -29.20
C GLY A 436 5.43 -3.27 -29.00
N SER A 437 6.23 -3.14 -30.06
CA SER A 437 7.66 -3.52 -30.11
C SER A 437 8.56 -2.75 -29.13
N SER A 438 8.06 -1.66 -28.55
CA SER A 438 8.77 -0.83 -27.59
C SER A 438 8.75 -1.40 -26.16
N SER A 439 7.85 -2.33 -25.84
CA SER A 439 7.86 -3.06 -24.56
C SER A 439 9.04 -4.04 -24.49
N ILE A 440 9.77 -4.01 -23.36
CA ILE A 440 10.90 -4.92 -23.11
C ILE A 440 10.43 -6.38 -23.11
N LEU A 441 9.34 -6.66 -22.40
CA LEU A 441 8.76 -8.00 -22.31
C LEU A 441 8.40 -8.56 -23.69
N TYR A 442 7.80 -7.72 -24.56
CA TYR A 442 7.39 -8.13 -25.90
C TYR A 442 8.60 -8.35 -26.79
N SER A 443 9.57 -7.43 -26.74
CA SER A 443 10.80 -7.52 -27.51
C SER A 443 11.59 -8.78 -27.16
N VAL A 444 11.80 -9.09 -25.87
CA VAL A 444 12.51 -10.30 -25.45
C VAL A 444 11.73 -11.56 -25.82
N TRP A 445 10.41 -11.58 -25.62
CA TRP A 445 9.57 -12.72 -26.00
C TRP A 445 9.63 -13.01 -27.50
N LYS A 446 9.62 -11.97 -28.34
CA LYS A 446 9.77 -12.11 -29.80
C LYS A 446 11.11 -12.75 -30.15
N HIS A 447 12.23 -12.23 -29.63
CA HIS A 447 13.56 -12.81 -29.88
C HIS A 447 13.67 -14.25 -29.39
N TYR A 448 13.01 -14.61 -28.28
CA TYR A 448 12.92 -15.99 -27.82
C TYR A 448 12.20 -16.89 -28.84
N LYS A 449 11.04 -16.47 -29.36
CA LYS A 449 10.27 -17.23 -30.36
C LYS A 449 11.02 -17.36 -31.70
N ASP A 450 11.85 -16.39 -32.03
CA ASP A 450 12.68 -16.39 -33.24
C ASP A 450 14.01 -17.16 -33.06
N ASN A 451 14.23 -17.83 -31.90
CA ASN A 451 15.48 -18.51 -31.52
C ASN A 451 16.73 -17.59 -31.52
N LYS A 452 16.52 -16.30 -31.24
CA LYS A 452 17.53 -15.23 -31.27
C LYS A 452 17.59 -14.47 -29.96
N ILE A 453 17.30 -15.13 -28.82
CA ILE A 453 17.09 -14.47 -27.53
C ILE A 453 18.24 -13.53 -27.12
N THR A 454 19.49 -13.88 -27.44
CA THR A 454 20.68 -13.08 -27.11
C THR A 454 20.77 -11.76 -27.88
N GLU A 455 20.01 -11.57 -28.96
CA GLU A 455 19.91 -10.28 -29.67
C GLU A 455 19.19 -9.22 -28.83
N ALA A 456 18.46 -9.61 -27.78
CA ALA A 456 17.86 -8.68 -26.84
C ALA A 456 18.87 -8.06 -25.85
N ILE A 457 20.10 -8.60 -25.76
CA ILE A 457 21.13 -8.09 -24.84
C ILE A 457 21.54 -6.67 -25.23
N ASP A 458 21.83 -5.86 -24.21
CA ASP A 458 22.29 -4.49 -24.36
C ASP A 458 23.44 -4.35 -25.37
N ALA A 459 23.18 -3.62 -26.46
CA ALA A 459 24.14 -3.40 -27.53
C ALA A 459 25.42 -2.69 -27.04
N SER A 460 25.35 -1.91 -25.95
CA SER A 460 26.52 -1.23 -25.38
C SER A 460 27.58 -2.19 -24.82
N LEU A 461 27.22 -3.45 -24.58
CA LEU A 461 28.17 -4.50 -24.18
C LEU A 461 29.06 -4.95 -25.34
N ASN A 462 28.77 -4.56 -26.58
CA ASN A 462 29.59 -4.85 -27.78
C ASN A 462 29.97 -6.35 -27.90
N GLY A 463 29.02 -7.25 -27.60
CA GLY A 463 29.24 -8.69 -27.64
C GLY A 463 30.09 -9.28 -26.49
N LYS A 464 30.50 -8.48 -25.50
CA LYS A 464 31.32 -8.91 -24.36
C LYS A 464 30.48 -9.57 -23.25
N PHE A 465 29.89 -10.72 -23.56
CA PHE A 465 29.11 -11.52 -22.61
C PHE A 465 29.18 -13.02 -22.95
N ASN A 466 28.98 -13.87 -21.95
CA ASN A 466 28.85 -15.30 -22.18
C ASN A 466 27.45 -15.59 -22.77
N LYS A 467 27.38 -16.11 -23.99
CA LYS A 467 26.10 -16.35 -24.70
C LYS A 467 25.18 -17.32 -23.96
N LYS A 468 25.72 -18.39 -23.35
CA LYS A 468 24.93 -19.37 -22.61
C LYS A 468 24.35 -18.73 -21.34
N GLU A 469 25.18 -18.01 -20.60
CA GLU A 469 24.76 -17.28 -19.40
C GLU A 469 23.70 -16.22 -19.72
N ALA A 470 23.91 -15.43 -20.78
CA ALA A 470 22.97 -14.40 -21.23
C ALA A 470 21.63 -15.00 -21.69
N SER A 471 21.66 -16.10 -22.44
CA SER A 471 20.47 -16.84 -22.84
C SER A 471 19.70 -17.33 -21.60
N ASN A 472 20.40 -17.96 -20.65
CA ASN A 472 19.82 -18.47 -19.41
C ASN A 472 19.17 -17.35 -18.58
N VAL A 473 19.83 -16.21 -18.43
CA VAL A 473 19.30 -15.05 -17.71
C VAL A 473 18.01 -14.53 -18.34
N LEU A 474 17.98 -14.39 -19.68
CA LEU A 474 16.78 -13.94 -20.39
C LEU A 474 15.64 -14.96 -20.29
N LEU A 475 15.93 -16.26 -20.36
CA LEU A 475 14.94 -17.32 -20.15
C LEU A 475 14.37 -17.28 -18.73
N VAL A 476 15.21 -17.09 -17.72
CA VAL A 476 14.75 -16.92 -16.32
C VAL A 476 13.85 -15.69 -16.19
N GLY A 477 14.21 -14.56 -16.81
CA GLY A 477 13.36 -13.38 -16.87
C GLY A 477 11.98 -13.69 -17.45
N LEU A 478 11.93 -14.40 -18.58
CA LEU A 478 10.68 -14.83 -19.21
C LEU A 478 9.87 -15.80 -18.33
N LEU A 479 10.51 -16.80 -17.72
CA LEU A 479 9.86 -17.76 -16.81
C LEU A 479 9.21 -17.05 -15.61
N CYS A 480 9.91 -16.07 -15.04
CA CYS A 480 9.42 -15.26 -13.92
C CYS A 480 8.23 -14.38 -14.32
N THR A 481 8.18 -13.91 -15.56
CA THR A 481 7.13 -12.99 -16.06
C THR A 481 5.91 -13.69 -16.68
N GLN A 482 5.80 -15.03 -16.60
CA GLN A 482 4.67 -15.74 -17.20
C GLN A 482 3.32 -15.25 -16.66
N ALA A 483 2.32 -15.14 -17.55
CA ALA A 483 0.97 -14.68 -17.17
C ALA A 483 0.33 -15.58 -16.11
N SER A 484 0.50 -16.90 -16.20
CA SER A 484 0.04 -17.84 -15.18
C SER A 484 0.98 -17.88 -13.96
N VAL A 485 0.42 -17.58 -12.79
CA VAL A 485 1.08 -17.64 -11.48
C VAL A 485 1.69 -19.00 -11.19
N ALA A 486 1.01 -20.08 -11.58
CA ALA A 486 1.43 -21.45 -11.32
C ALA A 486 2.66 -21.86 -12.15
N LEU A 487 2.91 -21.19 -13.28
CA LEU A 487 4.07 -21.45 -14.13
C LEU A 487 5.32 -20.69 -13.69
N ARG A 488 5.17 -19.67 -12.84
CA ARG A 488 6.31 -18.91 -12.33
C ARG A 488 7.08 -19.76 -11.31
N PRO A 489 8.42 -19.82 -11.40
CA PRO A 489 9.24 -20.51 -10.43
C PRO A 489 9.18 -19.83 -9.05
N SER A 490 9.59 -20.53 -8.01
CA SER A 490 9.96 -19.94 -6.73
C SER A 490 11.31 -19.21 -6.84
N MET A 491 11.58 -18.25 -5.95
CA MET A 491 12.88 -17.58 -5.94
C MET A 491 14.04 -18.51 -5.59
N GLU A 492 13.80 -19.62 -4.88
CA GLU A 492 14.81 -20.65 -4.63
C GLU A 492 15.18 -21.38 -5.93
N GLU A 493 14.20 -21.77 -6.74
CA GLU A 493 14.43 -22.36 -8.07
C GLU A 493 15.13 -21.37 -9.00
N VAL A 494 14.77 -20.08 -8.94
CA VAL A 494 15.45 -19.01 -9.68
C VAL A 494 16.92 -18.91 -9.30
N VAL A 495 17.26 -19.00 -8.00
CA VAL A 495 18.66 -19.03 -7.56
C VAL A 495 19.40 -20.24 -8.15
N LYS A 496 18.78 -21.42 -8.14
CA LYS A 496 19.37 -22.64 -8.75
C LYS A 496 19.57 -22.47 -10.26
N MET A 497 18.54 -22.03 -10.99
CA MET A 497 18.60 -21.79 -12.45
C MET A 497 19.70 -20.80 -12.86
N ILE A 498 19.94 -19.77 -12.05
CA ILE A 498 20.97 -18.78 -12.35
C ILE A 498 22.36 -19.30 -11.98
N THR A 499 22.51 -19.92 -10.80
CA THR A 499 23.83 -20.15 -10.18
C THR A 499 24.40 -21.56 -10.35
N ASP A 500 23.56 -22.57 -10.58
CA ASP A 500 23.97 -23.94 -10.81
C ASP A 500 24.01 -24.22 -12.32
N ALA A 501 25.22 -24.43 -12.85
CA ALA A 501 25.44 -24.69 -14.27
C ALA A 501 24.79 -26.00 -14.77
N ASN A 502 24.47 -26.92 -13.87
CA ASN A 502 23.84 -28.22 -14.17
C ASN A 502 22.32 -28.19 -14.02
N TYR A 503 21.74 -27.12 -13.47
CA TYR A 503 20.30 -27.02 -13.29
C TYR A 503 19.61 -26.73 -14.63
N GLY A 504 18.72 -27.63 -15.06
CA GLY A 504 17.99 -27.48 -16.31
C GLY A 504 17.02 -26.29 -16.24
N ILE A 505 17.08 -25.40 -17.24
CA ILE A 505 16.15 -24.27 -17.36
C ILE A 505 14.99 -24.68 -18.26
N PRO A 506 13.74 -24.71 -17.76
CA PRO A 506 12.59 -25.06 -18.56
C PRO A 506 12.29 -23.98 -19.61
N SER A 507 11.67 -24.38 -20.71
CA SER A 507 11.22 -23.43 -21.74
C SER A 507 9.99 -22.64 -21.27
N PRO A 508 9.97 -21.30 -21.40
CA PRO A 508 8.77 -20.49 -21.15
C PRO A 508 7.57 -20.96 -21.99
N LYS A 509 6.41 -21.17 -21.34
CA LYS A 509 5.21 -21.76 -21.96
C LYS A 509 4.18 -20.73 -22.40
N GLN A 510 4.11 -19.59 -21.71
CA GLN A 510 3.14 -18.52 -21.98
C GLN A 510 3.81 -17.17 -22.06
N SER A 511 3.26 -16.31 -22.93
CA SER A 511 3.66 -14.91 -23.04
C SER A 511 3.45 -14.18 -21.71
N PRO A 512 4.28 -13.18 -21.37
CA PRO A 512 4.13 -12.39 -20.16
C PRO A 512 2.90 -11.46 -20.13
N PHE A 513 2.18 -11.32 -21.24
CA PHE A 513 0.99 -10.47 -21.33
C PHE A 513 -0.31 -11.28 -21.23
N LEU A 514 -1.28 -10.77 -20.48
CA LEU A 514 -2.66 -11.26 -20.53
C LEU A 514 -3.25 -10.95 -21.90
N ASN A 515 -3.79 -11.96 -22.59
CA ASN A 515 -4.59 -11.73 -23.78
C ASN A 515 -5.91 -11.06 -23.34
N ALA A 516 -6.25 -9.91 -23.92
CA ALA A 516 -7.46 -9.15 -23.55
C ALA A 516 -8.76 -9.97 -23.68
N SER A 517 -8.73 -11.06 -24.45
CA SER A 517 -9.83 -12.01 -24.63
C SER A 517 -10.14 -12.89 -23.42
N VAL A 518 -9.32 -12.90 -22.35
CA VAL A 518 -9.57 -13.66 -21.11
C VAL A 518 -10.32 -12.82 -20.06
N LEU A 519 -10.58 -11.55 -20.34
CA LEU A 519 -11.37 -10.65 -19.48
C LEU A 519 -12.88 -10.73 -19.75
N SER A 520 -13.33 -11.57 -20.68
CA SER A 520 -14.76 -11.89 -20.81
C SER A 520 -15.15 -12.88 -19.70
N PRO A 521 -16.23 -12.61 -18.94
CA PRO A 521 -16.74 -13.60 -17.99
C PRO A 521 -17.12 -14.88 -18.75
N GLU A 522 -16.60 -16.02 -18.30
CA GLU A 522 -16.98 -17.33 -18.81
C GLU A 522 -18.49 -17.55 -18.64
N LYS A 523 -19.10 -18.14 -19.67
CA LYS A 523 -20.53 -18.38 -19.83
C LYS A 523 -21.16 -18.97 -18.57
N THR A 524 -22.13 -18.26 -18.00
CA THR A 524 -23.08 -18.80 -17.04
C THR A 524 -23.74 -20.04 -17.63
N VAL A 525 -23.60 -21.18 -16.96
CA VAL A 525 -24.37 -22.39 -17.24
C VAL A 525 -25.85 -22.04 -17.00
N SER A 526 -26.61 -21.99 -18.09
CA SER A 526 -28.05 -21.76 -18.06
C SER A 526 -28.76 -22.97 -17.42
N ILE A 527 -29.24 -22.80 -16.19
CA ILE A 527 -30.25 -23.68 -15.61
C ILE A 527 -31.60 -23.23 -16.19
N SER A 528 -32.23 -24.12 -16.94
CA SER A 528 -33.53 -23.95 -17.55
C SER A 528 -34.62 -23.85 -16.47
N PHE A 529 -35.35 -22.73 -16.45
CA PHE A 529 -36.72 -22.69 -15.94
C PHE A 529 -37.66 -22.41 -17.12
N MET A 530 -38.54 -23.39 -17.38
CA MET A 530 -39.69 -23.26 -18.28
C MET A 530 -40.69 -22.25 -17.72
N GLY A 531 -41.28 -21.44 -18.59
CA GLY A 531 -42.46 -20.62 -18.29
C GLY A 531 -42.67 -19.51 -19.30
N SER A 532 -43.40 -19.82 -20.38
CA SER A 532 -43.77 -18.96 -21.51
C SER A 532 -44.38 -17.61 -21.15
N LEU A 533 -44.11 -16.62 -22.00
CA LEU A 533 -45.16 -15.80 -22.63
C LEU A 533 -44.58 -15.15 -23.89
N ASP A 534 -45.13 -15.59 -25.02
CA ASP A 534 -44.81 -15.18 -26.39
C ASP A 534 -45.15 -13.71 -26.63
N LEU A 535 -44.40 -13.07 -27.54
CA LEU A 535 -44.98 -12.40 -28.71
C LEU A 535 -43.85 -12.01 -29.68
N GLU A 536 -43.88 -12.67 -30.83
CA GLU A 536 -42.99 -12.50 -31.97
C GLU A 536 -43.10 -11.10 -32.60
N MET A 537 -41.98 -10.57 -33.08
CA MET A 537 -41.95 -9.68 -34.24
C MET A 537 -40.89 -10.15 -35.21
N GLY A 538 -41.35 -10.70 -36.33
CA GLY A 538 -40.53 -11.13 -37.46
C GLY A 538 -39.94 -9.96 -38.25
N GLN A 539 -38.62 -10.04 -38.43
CA GLN A 539 -37.87 -10.03 -39.69
C GLN A 539 -38.38 -9.24 -40.91
N GLU A 540 -37.46 -8.39 -41.42
CA GLU A 540 -36.89 -8.28 -42.78
C GLU A 540 -36.75 -6.79 -43.18
N SER A 541 -35.54 -6.23 -43.27
CA SER A 541 -34.47 -6.37 -44.29
C SER A 541 -34.70 -5.56 -45.58
N SER A 542 -33.57 -5.08 -46.13
CA SER A 542 -33.35 -4.34 -47.38
C SER A 542 -33.72 -2.85 -47.33
N SER A 543 -32.76 -1.93 -47.23
CA SER A 543 -31.70 -1.52 -48.16
C SER A 543 -32.19 -0.70 -49.36
N ASP A 544 -31.57 0.48 -49.45
CA ASP A 544 -31.02 1.11 -50.64
C ASP A 544 -31.67 2.37 -51.24
N LYS A 545 -30.78 3.36 -51.35
CA LYS A 545 -30.56 4.31 -52.44
C LYS A 545 -31.21 5.70 -52.40
N SER A 546 -30.29 6.62 -52.09
CA SER A 546 -29.79 7.66 -53.00
C SER A 546 -30.53 8.99 -53.10
N GLY A 547 -29.73 10.06 -53.07
CA GLY A 547 -29.94 11.17 -54.01
C GLY A 547 -30.07 12.56 -53.42
N ASN A 548 -28.92 13.23 -53.30
CA ASN A 548 -28.65 14.62 -53.73
C ASN A 548 -29.49 15.82 -53.25
N LYS A 549 -28.69 16.80 -52.77
CA LYS A 549 -28.70 18.26 -53.07
C LYS A 549 -29.78 19.16 -52.44
N ALA A 550 -29.27 20.14 -51.68
CA ALA A 550 -29.35 21.60 -51.92
C ALA A 550 -29.74 22.38 -50.65
N SER A 551 -28.87 23.31 -50.25
CA SER A 551 -29.15 24.48 -49.40
C SER A 551 -29.92 25.56 -50.21
N PRO A 552 -30.27 26.76 -49.70
CA PRO A 552 -30.27 27.29 -48.32
C PRO A 552 -31.57 28.09 -47.95
N ASP A 553 -31.51 28.74 -46.79
CA ASP A 553 -32.04 30.07 -46.45
C ASP A 553 -33.38 30.31 -45.73
N GLU A 554 -33.24 31.28 -44.80
CA GLU A 554 -34.20 32.27 -44.29
C GLU A 554 -35.45 31.79 -43.52
N SER A 555 -35.53 32.10 -42.22
CA SER A 555 -36.07 33.38 -41.72
C SER A 555 -36.53 33.29 -40.26
N SER A 556 -36.13 34.29 -39.46
CA SER A 556 -36.75 34.75 -38.20
C SER A 556 -38.18 35.30 -38.47
N PRO A 557 -38.98 35.85 -37.50
CA PRO A 557 -38.78 36.15 -36.07
C PRO A 557 -39.89 35.54 -35.17
N VAL A 558 -39.83 35.58 -33.84
CA VAL A 558 -40.13 36.69 -32.90
C VAL A 558 -39.63 36.30 -31.51
#